data_AF-T2HRW9-F1
#
_entry.id   AF-T2HRW9-F1
#
_cell.length_a   1.000
_cell.length_b   1.000
_cell.length_c   1.000
_cell.angle_alpha   90.00
_cell.angle_beta   90.00
_cell.angle_gamma   90.00
#
_symmetry.space_group_name_H-M   'P 1'
#
loop_
_entity.id
_entity.type
_entity.pdbx_description
1 polymer ?
#
loop_
_entity_poly.entity_id
_entity_poly.type
_entity_poly.pdbx_seq_one_letter_code
_entity_poly.pdbx_strand_id
1 'polypeptide(L)'
;MLVDLAPDELVRKRLRQWFETGDVPDALFQLRTGDSMHWGPYGHLVRELHFHARENGLHDYLHLPELVEDVCNAYLKQYGHDLTAYYLKVLHPCIIWFEADISYEKGAIETALAYAYTSVRALPPDCHATIGIDCKGKSVSRSSIAKIEFLPP
;
A
#
# COMPACT_ATOMS: atom_id res chain seq x y z
N MET A 1 -12.25 -6.30 6.83
CA MET A 1 -11.09 -7.11 6.37
C MET A 1 -11.37 -7.63 4.97
N LEU A 2 -10.34 -7.98 4.18
CA LEU A 2 -10.54 -8.51 2.81
C LEU A 2 -11.53 -9.70 2.78
N VAL A 3 -11.41 -10.59 3.77
CA VAL A 3 -12.31 -11.75 3.98
C VAL A 3 -13.78 -11.36 4.07
N ASP A 4 -14.11 -10.22 4.69
CA ASP A 4 -15.49 -9.79 4.89
C ASP A 4 -16.15 -9.31 3.59
N LEU A 5 -15.32 -8.85 2.66
CA LEU A 5 -15.73 -8.34 1.36
C LEU A 5 -15.77 -9.43 0.30
N ALA A 6 -15.44 -10.69 0.61
CA ALA A 6 -15.37 -11.77 -0.38
C ALA A 6 -16.67 -11.90 -1.21
N PRO A 7 -16.57 -12.23 -2.53
CA PRO A 7 -17.70 -12.25 -3.46
C PRO A 7 -18.77 -13.30 -3.15
N ASP A 8 -18.36 -14.41 -2.52
CA ASP A 8 -19.26 -15.50 -2.11
C ASP A 8 -18.71 -16.24 -0.88
N GLU A 9 -19.51 -17.16 -0.35
CA GLU A 9 -19.18 -17.90 0.88
C GLU A 9 -18.02 -18.89 0.69
N LEU A 10 -17.83 -19.44 -0.52
CA LEU A 10 -16.73 -20.35 -0.81
C LEU A 10 -15.39 -19.59 -0.80
N VAL A 11 -15.34 -18.45 -1.48
CA VAL A 11 -14.18 -17.55 -1.48
C VAL A 11 -13.91 -17.05 -0.06
N ARG A 12 -14.95 -16.62 0.67
CA ARG A 12 -14.85 -16.21 2.08
C ARG A 12 -14.21 -17.28 2.95
N LYS A 13 -14.67 -18.53 2.84
CA LYS A 13 -14.14 -19.66 3.61
C LYS A 13 -12.65 -19.89 3.32
N ARG A 14 -12.25 -19.86 2.05
CA ARG A 14 -10.85 -20.05 1.63
C ARG A 14 -9.94 -18.93 2.11
N LEU A 15 -10.35 -17.68 1.91
CA LEU A 15 -9.60 -16.51 2.39
C LEU A 15 -9.51 -16.49 3.92
N ARG A 16 -10.58 -16.89 4.61
CA ARG A 16 -10.57 -17.01 6.08
C ARG A 16 -9.59 -18.06 6.56
N GLN A 17 -9.50 -19.20 5.87
CA GLN A 17 -8.50 -20.23 6.19
C GLN A 17 -7.08 -19.66 6.11
N TRP A 18 -6.73 -18.95 5.03
CA TRP A 18 -5.41 -18.30 4.92
C TRP A 18 -5.17 -17.23 5.97
N PHE A 19 -6.20 -16.45 6.30
CA PHE A 19 -6.11 -15.42 7.34
C PHE A 19 -5.85 -16.02 8.73
N GLU A 20 -6.52 -17.12 9.08
CA GLU A 20 -6.37 -17.80 10.37
C GLU A 20 -5.02 -18.53 10.50
N THR A 21 -4.51 -19.10 9.41
CA THR A 21 -3.20 -19.78 9.42
C THR A 21 -2.02 -18.83 9.22
N GLY A 22 -2.26 -17.62 8.68
CA GLY A 22 -1.21 -16.72 8.20
C GLY A 22 -0.48 -17.23 6.96
N ASP A 23 -1.02 -18.24 6.28
CA ASP A 23 -0.34 -18.98 5.20
C ASP A 23 -1.01 -18.70 3.85
N VAL A 24 -0.80 -17.49 3.33
CA VAL A 24 -1.15 -17.15 1.94
C VAL A 24 -0.07 -17.73 1.03
N PRO A 25 -0.39 -18.61 0.06
CA PRO A 25 0.59 -19.32 -0.76
C PRO A 25 1.15 -18.46 -1.90
N ASP A 26 1.68 -17.28 -1.56
CA ASP A 26 2.37 -16.36 -2.46
C ASP A 26 3.72 -15.93 -1.88
N ALA A 27 4.77 -15.98 -2.71
CA ALA A 27 6.13 -15.74 -2.25
C ALA A 27 6.38 -14.28 -1.83
N LEU A 28 5.73 -13.32 -2.50
CA LEU A 28 5.85 -11.91 -2.15
C LEU A 28 5.06 -11.62 -0.87
N PHE A 29 3.88 -12.22 -0.72
CA PHE A 29 3.14 -12.12 0.54
C PHE A 29 4.01 -12.61 1.71
N GLN A 30 4.57 -13.82 1.60
CA GLN A 30 5.40 -14.41 2.66
C GLN A 30 6.65 -13.57 2.94
N LEU A 31 7.28 -12.99 1.92
CA LEU A 31 8.41 -12.08 2.09
C LEU A 31 8.02 -10.82 2.87
N ARG A 32 6.92 -10.17 2.47
CA ARG A 32 6.41 -8.92 3.06
C ARG A 32 5.79 -9.09 4.44
N THR A 33 5.39 -10.30 4.83
CA THR A 33 4.89 -10.57 6.20
C THR A 33 5.93 -11.22 7.09
N GLY A 34 6.88 -11.98 6.51
CA GLY A 34 7.87 -12.77 7.26
C GLY A 34 9.21 -12.06 7.49
N ASP A 35 9.57 -11.07 6.68
CA ASP A 35 10.85 -10.36 6.80
C ASP A 35 10.65 -8.86 7.03
N SER A 36 11.14 -8.38 8.17
CA SER A 36 11.07 -6.98 8.58
C SER A 36 11.70 -5.99 7.59
N MET A 37 12.62 -6.44 6.72
CA MET A 37 13.19 -5.59 5.66
C MET A 37 12.15 -5.20 4.59
N HIS A 38 11.04 -5.93 4.49
CA HIS A 38 10.02 -5.77 3.45
C HIS A 38 8.68 -5.27 3.99
N TRP A 39 8.63 -4.80 5.24
CA TRP A 39 7.40 -4.32 5.89
C TRP A 39 6.97 -2.91 5.49
N GLY A 40 7.72 -2.26 4.59
CA GLY A 40 7.48 -0.90 4.15
C GLY A 40 7.81 -0.67 2.68
N PRO A 41 7.63 0.57 2.18
CA PRO A 41 7.33 1.77 2.95
C PRO A 41 5.88 1.80 3.48
N TYR A 42 5.73 2.33 4.68
CA TYR A 42 4.46 2.46 5.39
C TYR A 42 3.64 3.68 4.93
N GLY A 43 4.32 4.69 4.39
CA GLY A 43 3.75 5.90 3.81
C GLY A 43 4.85 6.77 3.21
N HIS A 44 4.47 7.76 2.39
CA HIS A 44 5.41 8.70 1.77
C HIS A 44 5.15 10.12 2.28
N LEU A 45 6.19 10.94 2.31
CA LEU A 45 6.08 12.34 2.71
C LEU A 45 5.27 13.17 1.70
N VAL A 46 5.34 12.81 0.41
CA VAL A 46 4.74 13.55 -0.70
C VAL A 46 3.50 12.83 -1.18
N ARG A 47 2.34 13.49 -1.09
CA ARG A 47 1.04 12.96 -1.52
C ARG A 47 1.00 12.69 -3.03
N GLU A 48 1.47 13.64 -3.83
CA GLU A 48 1.40 13.60 -5.30
C GLU A 48 2.15 12.39 -5.88
N LEU A 49 3.12 11.86 -5.14
CA LEU A 49 3.90 10.69 -5.54
C LEU A 49 3.02 9.47 -5.82
N HIS A 50 1.92 9.30 -5.07
CA HIS A 50 0.98 8.19 -5.26
C HIS A 50 0.27 8.23 -6.61
N PHE A 51 0.17 9.40 -7.25
CA PHE A 51 -0.40 9.54 -8.60
C PHE A 51 0.65 9.36 -9.71
N HIS A 52 1.92 9.26 -9.34
CA HIS A 52 3.06 9.08 -10.23
C HIS A 52 3.91 7.87 -9.81
N ALA A 53 3.28 6.87 -9.19
CA ALA A 53 4.00 5.77 -8.55
C ALA A 53 4.83 4.97 -9.57
N ARG A 54 4.24 4.65 -10.73
CA ARG A 54 4.88 3.83 -11.76
C ARG A 54 6.08 4.52 -12.38
N GLU A 55 5.98 5.82 -12.66
CA GLU A 55 7.07 6.64 -13.18
C GLU A 55 8.25 6.72 -12.21
N ASN A 56 7.97 6.57 -10.91
CA ASN A 56 8.94 6.61 -9.84
C ASN A 56 9.39 5.22 -9.37
N GLY A 57 9.01 4.15 -10.07
CA GLY A 57 9.39 2.78 -9.71
C GLY A 57 8.77 2.29 -8.40
N LEU A 58 7.67 2.89 -7.97
CA LEU A 58 6.91 2.54 -6.77
C LEU A 58 5.69 1.70 -7.14
N HIS A 59 5.21 0.95 -6.16
CA HIS A 59 3.95 0.24 -6.28
C HIS A 59 2.77 1.21 -6.37
N ASP A 60 1.81 0.89 -7.24
CA ASP A 60 0.59 1.68 -7.45
C ASP A 60 -0.47 1.32 -6.40
N TYR A 61 -0.27 1.82 -5.19
CA TYR A 61 -1.17 1.58 -4.06
C TYR A 61 -2.59 2.15 -4.27
N LEU A 62 -2.76 3.11 -5.19
CA LEU A 62 -4.09 3.64 -5.53
C LEU A 62 -4.87 2.71 -6.44
N HIS A 63 -4.18 1.87 -7.22
CA HIS A 63 -4.80 0.78 -7.95
C HIS A 63 -5.16 -0.39 -7.03
N LEU A 64 -4.17 -0.99 -6.39
CA LEU A 64 -4.38 -2.09 -5.45
C LEU A 64 -3.22 -2.18 -4.46
N PRO A 65 -3.45 -2.31 -3.14
CA PRO A 65 -2.36 -2.51 -2.19
C PRO A 65 -1.62 -3.84 -2.42
N GLU A 66 -0.31 -3.86 -2.24
CA GLU A 66 0.55 -5.03 -2.53
C GLU A 66 0.05 -6.33 -1.88
N LEU A 67 -0.26 -6.30 -0.57
CA LEU A 67 -0.76 -7.49 0.12
C LEU A 67 -2.13 -7.97 -0.41
N VAL A 68 -2.96 -7.06 -0.94
CA VAL A 68 -4.23 -7.44 -1.57
C VAL A 68 -3.97 -8.07 -2.93
N GLU A 69 -3.04 -7.52 -3.69
CA GLU A 69 -2.60 -8.07 -4.97
C GLU A 69 -1.98 -9.47 -4.80
N ASP A 70 -1.08 -9.63 -3.84
CA ASP A 70 -0.44 -10.91 -3.52
C ASP A 70 -1.48 -11.98 -3.14
N VAL A 71 -2.54 -11.61 -2.39
CA VAL A 71 -3.66 -12.52 -2.09
C VAL A 71 -4.46 -12.87 -3.35
N CYS A 72 -4.70 -11.92 -4.25
CA CYS A 72 -5.40 -12.19 -5.52
C CYS A 72 -4.56 -13.12 -6.41
N ASN A 73 -3.25 -12.89 -6.49
CA ASN A 73 -2.30 -13.74 -7.20
C ASN A 73 -2.25 -15.15 -6.63
N ALA A 74 -2.18 -15.28 -5.30
CA ALA A 74 -2.26 -16.56 -4.60
C ALA A 74 -3.55 -17.31 -4.96
N TYR A 75 -4.69 -16.61 -4.94
CA TYR A 75 -6.01 -17.18 -5.20
C TYR A 75 -6.16 -17.65 -6.65
N LEU A 76 -5.69 -16.84 -7.61
CA LEU A 76 -5.65 -17.21 -9.02
C LEU A 76 -4.79 -18.46 -9.24
N LYS A 77 -3.59 -18.51 -8.65
CA LYS A 77 -2.68 -19.65 -8.79
C LYS A 77 -3.23 -20.93 -8.17
N GLN A 78 -3.83 -20.83 -6.99
CA GLN A 78 -4.31 -22.00 -6.24
C GLN A 78 -5.65 -22.54 -6.77
N TYR A 79 -6.55 -21.66 -7.21
CA TYR A 79 -7.94 -22.03 -7.53
C TYR A 79 -8.37 -21.69 -8.96
N GLY A 80 -7.50 -21.07 -9.77
CA GLY A 80 -7.79 -20.72 -11.17
C GLY A 80 -8.81 -19.60 -11.34
N HIS A 81 -9.04 -18.78 -10.31
CA HIS A 81 -10.04 -17.71 -10.32
C HIS A 81 -9.42 -16.38 -9.92
N ASP A 82 -9.57 -15.35 -10.74
CA ASP A 82 -9.03 -14.02 -10.49
C ASP A 82 -10.02 -13.17 -9.66
N LEU A 83 -9.58 -12.72 -8.49
CA LEU A 83 -10.35 -11.84 -7.60
C LEU A 83 -10.08 -10.35 -7.82
N THR A 84 -9.09 -10.00 -8.65
CA THR A 84 -8.60 -8.63 -8.83
C THR A 84 -9.71 -7.69 -9.27
N ALA A 85 -10.44 -8.05 -10.34
CA ALA A 85 -11.53 -7.23 -10.87
C ALA A 85 -12.66 -7.02 -9.84
N TYR A 86 -12.91 -8.00 -8.98
CA TYR A 86 -13.90 -7.88 -7.92
C TYR A 86 -13.44 -6.91 -6.84
N TYR A 87 -12.20 -7.04 -6.36
CA TYR A 87 -11.68 -6.14 -5.32
C TYR A 87 -11.49 -4.72 -5.81
N LEU A 88 -11.09 -4.49 -7.06
CA LEU A 88 -11.06 -3.16 -7.67
C LEU A 88 -12.45 -2.48 -7.67
N LYS A 89 -13.53 -3.27 -7.74
CA LYS A 89 -14.90 -2.75 -7.74
C LYS A 89 -15.42 -2.44 -6.34
N VAL A 90 -15.08 -3.25 -5.34
CA VAL A 90 -15.64 -3.11 -3.97
C VAL A 90 -14.75 -2.28 -3.04
N LEU A 91 -13.45 -2.19 -3.35
CA LEU A 91 -12.54 -1.29 -2.64
C LEU A 91 -12.65 0.10 -3.23
N HIS A 92 -12.38 1.09 -2.39
CA HIS A 92 -12.41 2.48 -2.78
C HIS A 92 -11.01 3.08 -2.49
N PRO A 93 -10.30 3.59 -3.52
CA PRO A 93 -8.97 4.16 -3.33
C PRO A 93 -8.99 5.31 -2.34
N CYS A 94 -8.04 5.33 -1.41
CA CYS A 94 -7.93 6.40 -0.44
C CYS A 94 -6.47 6.67 -0.06
N ILE A 95 -6.22 7.90 0.40
CA ILE A 95 -4.96 8.34 0.98
C ILE A 95 -5.19 8.64 2.45
N ILE A 96 -4.45 7.97 3.33
CA ILE A 96 -4.49 8.20 4.76
C ILE A 96 -3.35 9.15 5.11
N TRP A 97 -3.70 10.30 5.67
CA TRP A 97 -2.75 11.25 6.23
C TRP A 97 -2.61 10.97 7.71
N PHE A 98 -1.38 10.74 8.16
CA PHE A 98 -1.11 10.46 9.55
C PHE A 98 0.19 11.12 10.00
N GLU A 99 0.25 11.40 11.29
CA GLU A 99 1.47 11.84 11.97
C GLU A 99 2.29 10.62 12.36
N ALA A 100 3.60 10.69 12.09
CA ALA A 100 4.55 9.66 12.48
C ALA A 100 5.84 10.30 12.98
N ASP A 101 6.44 9.67 13.99
CA ASP A 101 7.77 10.05 14.45
C ASP A 101 8.79 9.69 13.37
N ILE A 102 9.28 10.71 12.67
CA ILE A 102 10.33 10.53 11.66
C ILE A 102 11.67 10.44 12.42
N SER A 103 12.15 9.21 12.60
CA SER A 103 13.47 8.95 13.20
C SER A 103 14.66 9.34 12.29
N TYR A 104 14.41 9.89 11.11
CA TYR A 104 15.42 10.06 10.07
C TYR A 104 15.61 11.53 9.70
N GLU A 105 16.60 12.17 10.32
CA GLU A 105 17.12 13.49 9.92
C GLU A 105 17.74 13.49 8.49
N LYS A 106 17.93 12.31 7.87
CA LYS A 106 18.48 12.17 6.52
C LYS A 106 17.38 11.84 5.52
N GLY A 107 17.13 12.74 4.59
CA GLY A 107 16.31 12.52 3.40
C GLY A 107 14.94 13.21 3.43
N ALA A 108 14.38 13.53 4.60
CA ALA A 108 13.09 14.23 4.67
C ALA A 108 13.17 15.66 4.12
N ILE A 109 14.23 16.40 4.47
CA ILE A 109 14.49 17.74 3.95
C ILE A 109 14.80 17.66 2.45
N GLU A 110 15.63 16.70 2.03
CA GLU A 110 16.00 16.49 0.64
C GLU A 110 14.77 16.17 -0.23
N THR A 111 13.88 15.29 0.23
CA THR A 111 12.61 15.01 -0.46
C THR A 111 11.70 16.23 -0.48
N ALA A 112 11.59 16.98 0.61
CA ALA A 112 10.80 18.22 0.62
C ALA A 112 11.36 19.25 -0.38
N LEU A 113 12.69 19.40 -0.45
CA LEU A 113 13.35 20.30 -1.40
C LEU A 113 13.22 19.82 -2.85
N ALA A 114 13.34 18.51 -3.10
CA ALA A 114 13.14 17.92 -4.43
C ALA A 114 11.70 18.14 -4.92
N TYR A 115 10.72 17.90 -4.05
CA TYR A 115 9.32 18.16 -4.35
C TYR A 115 9.04 19.65 -4.57
N ALA A 116 9.60 20.54 -3.75
CA ALA A 116 9.48 21.98 -3.96
C ALA A 116 10.10 22.40 -5.29
N TYR A 117 11.25 21.83 -5.66
CA TYR A 117 11.95 22.10 -6.91
C TYR A 117 11.13 21.74 -8.16
N THR A 118 10.48 20.57 -8.15
CA THR A 118 9.60 20.16 -9.27
C THR A 118 8.31 20.97 -9.29
N SER A 119 7.72 21.23 -8.11
CA SER A 119 6.48 21.99 -7.96
C SER A 119 6.56 23.41 -8.52
N VAL A 120 7.61 24.17 -8.20
CA VAL A 120 7.79 25.55 -8.71
C VAL A 120 8.03 25.60 -10.23
N ARG A 121 8.30 24.46 -10.86
CA ARG A 121 8.47 24.30 -12.31
C ARG A 121 7.26 23.65 -12.99
N ALA A 122 6.19 23.39 -12.24
CA ALA A 122 5.02 22.65 -12.72
C ALA A 122 5.40 21.26 -13.32
N LEU A 123 6.37 20.59 -12.70
CA LEU A 123 6.77 19.22 -13.03
C LEU A 123 6.21 18.23 -11.98
N PRO A 124 5.92 16.98 -12.35
CA PRO A 124 5.53 15.96 -11.39
C PRO A 124 6.68 15.64 -10.41
N PRO A 125 6.39 15.08 -9.23
CA PRO A 125 7.42 14.55 -8.33
C PRO A 125 8.24 13.46 -9.04
N ASP A 126 9.55 13.52 -8.85
CA ASP A 126 10.51 12.56 -9.40
C ASP A 126 11.04 11.61 -8.33
N CYS A 127 12.00 10.77 -8.71
CA CYS A 127 12.51 9.70 -7.84
C CYS A 127 13.19 10.25 -6.57
N HIS A 128 13.56 11.52 -6.52
CA HIS A 128 14.15 12.16 -5.33
C HIS A 128 13.09 12.56 -4.29
N ALA A 129 11.81 12.58 -4.67
CA ALA A 129 10.67 12.86 -3.80
C ALA A 129 10.05 11.58 -3.17
N THR A 130 10.76 10.44 -3.22
CA THR A 130 10.22 9.11 -2.89
C THR A 130 10.45 8.64 -1.47
N ILE A 131 10.97 9.47 -0.55
CA ILE A 131 11.29 8.96 0.79
C ILE A 131 10.05 8.43 1.50
N GLY A 132 10.15 7.17 1.91
CA GLY A 132 9.14 6.47 2.69
C GLY A 132 9.46 6.46 4.18
N ILE A 133 8.43 6.29 5.00
CA ILE A 133 8.56 6.02 6.42
C ILE A 133 8.41 4.52 6.63
N ASP A 134 9.33 3.90 7.36
CA ASP A 134 9.18 2.54 7.86
C ASP A 134 8.71 2.58 9.32
N CYS A 135 7.44 2.23 9.55
CA CYS A 135 6.88 2.10 10.90
C CYS A 135 7.18 0.75 11.55
N LYS A 136 8.10 -0.04 10.99
CA LYS A 136 8.58 -1.33 11.53
C LYS A 136 7.44 -2.31 11.80
N GLY A 137 6.51 -2.40 10.85
CA GLY A 137 5.32 -3.26 10.94
C GLY A 137 4.29 -2.80 11.98
N LYS A 138 4.43 -1.61 12.58
CA LYS A 138 3.43 -1.07 13.51
C LYS A 138 2.30 -0.41 12.75
N SER A 139 1.07 -0.68 13.17
CA SER A 139 -0.13 -0.02 12.65
C SER A 139 -0.18 1.47 13.02
N VAL A 140 -0.67 2.33 12.12
CA VAL A 140 -1.02 3.73 12.40
C VAL A 140 -2.06 3.72 13.52
N SER A 141 -1.76 4.39 14.64
CA SER A 141 -2.77 4.62 15.68
C SER A 141 -3.88 5.50 15.13
N ARG A 142 -5.14 5.19 15.48
CA ARG A 142 -6.28 6.03 15.09
C ARG A 142 -6.12 7.49 15.54
N SER A 143 -5.46 7.73 16.68
CA SER A 143 -5.17 9.09 17.16
C SER A 143 -4.17 9.86 16.29
N SER A 144 -3.35 9.16 15.52
CA SER A 144 -2.36 9.74 14.62
C SER A 144 -2.92 10.02 13.22
N ILE A 145 -4.12 9.52 12.89
CA ILE A 145 -4.76 9.79 11.59
C ILE A 145 -5.32 11.20 11.61
N ALA A 146 -4.73 12.07 10.79
CA ALA A 146 -5.16 13.46 10.62
C ALA A 146 -6.32 13.57 9.63
N LYS A 147 -6.29 12.78 8.54
CA LYS A 147 -7.30 12.83 7.46
C LYS A 147 -7.36 11.52 6.70
N ILE A 148 -8.55 11.15 6.26
CA ILE A 148 -8.76 10.12 5.24
C ILE A 148 -9.31 10.82 4.00
N GLU A 149 -8.59 10.70 2.89
CA GLU A 149 -8.95 11.28 1.61
C GLU A 149 -9.40 10.18 0.66
N PHE A 150 -10.71 10.07 0.48
CA PHE A 150 -11.32 9.17 -0.51
C PHE A 150 -11.19 9.78 -1.91
N LEU A 151 -10.67 9.02 -2.86
CA LEU A 151 -10.44 9.48 -4.23
C LEU A 151 -11.67 9.18 -5.11
N PRO A 152 -11.92 9.95 -6.17
CA PRO A 152 -12.96 9.61 -7.13
C PRO A 152 -12.77 8.19 -7.69
N PRO A 153 -13.87 7.45 -7.95
CA PRO A 153 -13.82 6.15 -8.61
C PRO A 153 -13.36 6.25 -10.06
#